data_AF-A0AAU9KME6-F1
#
_entry.id   AF-A0AAU9KME6-F1
#
_cell.length_a   1.000
_cell.length_b   1.000
_cell.length_c   1.000
_cell.angle_alpha   90.00
_cell.angle_beta   90.00
_cell.angle_gamma   90.00
#
_symmetry.space_group_name_H-M   'P 1'
#
loop_
_entity.id
_entity.type
_entity.pdbx_description
1 polymer ?
#
loop_
_entity_poly.entity_id
_entity_poly.type
_entity_poly.pdbx_seq_one_letter_code
_entity_poly.pdbx_strand_id
1 'polypeptide(L)' 'MAGGMTLAMSISVDYESNMEWLDSYTGDDPTIPGAKRGPCPKPGGEPDCVFAESPNAAVKFFNLRWGAHWTTI' A
#
# COMPACT_ATOMS: atom_id res chain seq x y z
N MET A 1 -1.48 -23.29 0.34
CA MET A 1 -0.07 -22.91 0.63
C MET A 1 0.52 -23.99 1.51
N ALA A 2 1.59 -24.66 1.06
CA ALA A 2 2.16 -25.84 1.74
C ALA A 2 3.57 -25.59 2.34
N GLY A 3 4.23 -24.49 1.94
CA GLY A 3 5.53 -24.09 2.50
C GLY A 3 5.38 -23.22 3.75
N GLY A 4 6.41 -23.23 4.59
CA GLY A 4 6.56 -22.25 5.66
C GLY A 4 6.71 -20.84 5.07
N MET A 5 6.15 -19.85 5.75
CA MET A 5 6.22 -18.44 5.35
C MET A 5 6.62 -17.58 6.54
N THR A 6 7.19 -16.41 6.24
CA THR A 6 7.55 -15.40 7.24
C THR A 6 6.58 -14.22 7.13
N LEU A 7 6.06 -13.75 8.25
CA LEU A 7 5.27 -12.53 8.31
C LEU A 7 6.18 -11.31 8.27
N ALA A 8 6.10 -10.51 7.21
CA ALA A 8 6.82 -9.25 7.06
C ALA A 8 5.85 -8.06 7.21
N MET A 9 6.19 -7.13 8.10
CA MET A 9 5.43 -5.90 8.34
C MET A 9 6.33 -4.71 8.01
N SER A 10 5.85 -3.79 7.16
CA SER A 10 6.66 -2.64 6.72
C SER A 10 5.80 -1.42 6.44
N ILE A 11 6.45 -0.25 6.47
CA ILE A 11 5.97 1.03 5.96
C ILE A 11 7.04 1.55 5.00
N SER A 12 6.66 1.91 3.79
CA SER A 12 7.61 2.35 2.76
C SER A 12 6.94 3.29 1.76
N VAL A 13 7.76 4.10 1.12
CA VAL A 13 7.40 4.90 -0.07
C VAL A 13 8.06 4.26 -1.29
N ASP A 14 7.49 4.49 -2.46
CA ASP A 14 7.97 3.93 -3.73
C ASP A 14 8.60 5.03 -4.58
N TYR A 15 9.90 4.88 -4.88
CA TYR A 15 10.67 5.82 -5.70
C TYR A 15 10.46 5.64 -7.20
N GLU A 16 10.02 4.45 -7.65
CA GLU A 16 9.92 4.13 -9.06
C GLU A 16 8.54 4.50 -9.62
N SER A 17 7.49 4.27 -8.85
CA SER A 17 6.11 4.48 -9.29
C SER A 17 5.27 5.32 -8.33
N ASN A 18 5.86 5.96 -7.32
CA ASN A 18 5.17 6.90 -6.42
C ASN A 18 3.90 6.31 -5.77
N MET A 19 3.87 4.98 -5.55
CA MET A 19 2.70 4.21 -5.08
C MET A 19 1.45 4.31 -5.98
N GLU A 20 1.56 4.84 -7.20
CA GLU A 20 0.43 5.02 -8.10
C GLU A 20 -0.21 3.70 -8.52
N TRP A 21 0.58 2.62 -8.57
CA TRP A 21 0.08 1.27 -8.84
C TRP A 21 -0.80 0.72 -7.71
N LEU A 22 -0.79 1.34 -6.52
CA LEU A 22 -1.58 0.93 -5.38
C LEU A 22 -2.81 1.83 -5.21
N ASP A 23 -2.61 3.15 -5.26
CA ASP A 23 -3.61 4.13 -4.83
C ASP A 23 -4.06 5.13 -5.90
N SER A 24 -3.50 5.04 -7.12
CA SER A 24 -3.80 5.95 -8.23
C SER A 24 -3.88 5.18 -9.57
N TYR A 25 -3.38 5.76 -10.67
CA TYR A 25 -3.34 5.16 -11.99
C TYR A 25 -1.99 5.38 -12.67
N THR A 26 -1.48 4.35 -13.34
CA THR A 26 -0.18 4.38 -14.02
C THR A 26 -0.37 4.56 -15.52
N GLY A 27 -0.34 5.82 -15.98
CA GLY A 27 -0.24 6.18 -17.40
C GLY A 27 -1.53 6.04 -18.24
N ASP A 28 -2.29 4.97 -18.07
CA ASP A 28 -3.50 4.66 -18.85
C ASP A 28 -4.69 5.60 -18.58
N ASP A 29 -5.66 5.58 -19.50
CA ASP A 29 -6.95 6.26 -19.30
C ASP A 29 -7.63 5.69 -18.04
N PRO A 30 -7.89 6.52 -17.01
CA PRO A 30 -8.46 6.07 -15.74
C PRO A 30 -9.90 5.55 -15.87
N THR A 31 -10.53 5.67 -17.04
CA THR A 31 -11.87 5.14 -17.32
C THR A 31 -11.87 3.66 -17.70
N ILE A 32 -10.71 3.08 -18.01
CA ILE A 32 -10.59 1.66 -18.38
C ILE A 32 -10.62 0.80 -17.10
N PRO A 33 -11.36 -0.32 -17.08
CA PRO A 33 -11.36 -1.23 -15.95
C PRO A 33 -9.95 -1.70 -15.57
N GLY A 34 -9.56 -1.49 -14.32
CA GLY A 34 -8.25 -1.89 -13.77
C GLY A 34 -7.14 -0.83 -13.84
N ALA A 35 -7.35 0.27 -14.56
CA ALA A 35 -6.39 1.39 -14.63
C ALA A 35 -6.39 2.22 -13.34
N LYS A 36 -7.59 2.54 -12.82
CA LYS A 36 -7.75 3.29 -11.56
C LYS A 36 -7.83 2.36 -10.36
N ARG A 37 -6.87 2.47 -9.43
CA ARG A 37 -6.72 1.59 -8.27
C ARG A 37 -7.02 2.28 -6.94
N GLY A 38 -7.03 3.61 -6.94
CA GLY A 38 -7.52 4.38 -5.80
C GLY A 38 -7.90 5.82 -6.16
N PRO A 39 -8.27 6.61 -5.14
CA PRO A 39 -8.70 7.99 -5.31
C PRO A 39 -7.55 9.01 -5.24
N CYS A 40 -6.31 8.60 -4.96
CA CYS A 40 -5.21 9.53 -4.74
C CYS A 40 -4.82 10.29 -6.02
N PRO A 41 -4.48 11.58 -5.92
CA PRO A 41 -4.11 12.40 -7.07
C PRO A 41 -2.75 12.00 -7.66
N LYS A 42 -2.57 12.29 -8.94
CA LYS A 42 -1.31 12.16 -9.68
C LYS A 42 -0.92 13.52 -10.26
N PRO A 43 0.24 14.11 -9.88
CA PRO A 43 1.24 13.61 -8.92
C PRO A 43 0.77 13.75 -7.45
N GLY A 44 1.18 12.81 -6.58
CA GLY A 44 0.78 12.81 -5.16
C GLY A 44 1.60 11.91 -4.22
N GLY A 45 2.25 10.86 -4.74
CA GLY A 45 3.09 9.95 -3.95
C GLY A 45 4.60 10.14 -4.13
N GLU A 46 5.05 11.31 -4.56
CA GLU A 46 6.48 11.59 -4.69
C GLU A 46 7.17 11.54 -3.33
N PRO A 47 8.25 10.73 -3.15
CA PRO A 47 8.88 10.52 -1.85
C PRO A 47 9.22 11.81 -1.13
N ASP A 48 9.80 12.77 -1.84
CA ASP A 48 10.22 14.05 -1.25
C ASP A 48 9.02 14.86 -0.75
N CYS A 49 7.91 14.86 -1.49
CA CYS A 49 6.66 15.49 -1.08
C CYS A 49 6.04 14.77 0.12
N VAL A 50 5.99 13.43 0.10
CA VAL A 50 5.41 12.61 1.19
C VAL A 50 6.21 12.78 2.49
N PHE A 51 7.54 12.82 2.42
CA PHE A 51 8.38 13.05 3.59
C PHE A 51 8.25 14.48 4.13
N ALA A 52 8.08 15.48 3.27
CA ALA A 52 7.89 16.86 3.68
C ALA A 52 6.51 17.10 4.31
N GLU A 53 5.45 16.56 3.70
CA GLU A 53 4.07 16.78 4.16
C GLU A 53 3.68 15.88 5.33
N SER A 54 4.18 14.65 5.35
CA SER A 54 3.81 13.63 6.33
C SER A 54 5.04 12.97 7.00
N PRO A 55 5.94 13.74 7.63
CA PRO A 55 7.15 13.20 8.28
C PRO A 55 6.84 12.28 9.47
N ASN A 56 5.66 12.43 10.07
CA ASN A 56 5.22 11.66 11.24
C ASN A 56 4.32 10.47 10.86
N ALA A 57 4.30 10.07 9.59
CA ALA A 57 3.54 8.90 9.15
C ALA A 57 4.02 7.64 9.90
N ALA A 58 3.11 6.98 10.59
CA ALA A 58 3.40 5.79 11.38
C ALA A 58 2.26 4.76 11.29
N VAL A 59 2.62 3.48 11.28
CA VAL A 59 1.68 2.37 11.29
C VAL A 59 1.81 1.60 12.60
N LYS A 60 0.69 1.20 13.19
CA LYS A 60 0.64 0.35 14.38
C LYS A 60 -0.04 -0.96 14.02
N PHE A 61 0.72 -2.05 14.00
CA PHE A 61 0.18 -3.40 13.85
C PHE A 61 -0.15 -3.97 15.24
N PHE A 62 -1.39 -4.39 15.47
CA PHE A 62 -1.81 -4.95 16.75
C PHE A 62 -2.86 -6.05 16.56
N ASN A 63 -3.08 -6.86 17.60
CA ASN A 63 -4.00 -8.01 17.59
C ASN A 63 -3.67 -9.05 16.51
N LEU A 64 -2.38 -9.40 16.36
CA LEU A 64 -1.92 -10.43 15.43
C LEU A 64 -2.41 -11.81 15.89
N ARG A 65 -3.25 -12.45 15.07
CA ARG A 65 -3.80 -13.79 15.33
C ARG A 65 -3.65 -14.66 14.10
N TRP A 66 -3.28 -15.92 14.32
CA TRP A 66 -3.15 -16.93 13.27
C TRP A 66 -3.75 -18.25 13.74
N GLY A 67 -4.56 -18.88 12.90
CA GLY A 67 -5.23 -20.13 13.23
C GLY A 67 -6.07 -20.65 12.07
N ALA A 68 -6.79 -21.74 12.31
CA ALA A 68 -7.71 -22.31 11.33
C ALA A 68 -8.87 -21.35 11.03
N HIS A 69 -9.61 -21.64 9.95
CA HIS A 69 -10.81 -20.89 9.59
C HIS A 69 -11.74 -20.73 10.82
N TRP A 70 -12.17 -19.50 11.08
CA TRP A 70 -13.06 -19.11 12.19
C TRP A 70 -12.46 -19.11 13.61
N THR A 71 -11.14 -19.17 13.78
CA THR A 71 -10.53 -19.20 15.13
C THR A 71 -10.00 -17.86 15.65
N THR A 72 -9.93 -16.83 14.80
CA THR A 72 -9.15 -15.62 15.08
C THR A 72 -9.99 -14.38 15.36
N ILE A 73 -11.33 -14.48 15.35
CA ILE A 73 -12.24 -13.37 15.69
C ILE A 73 -12.67 -13.43 17.15
#